data_AF-A0A815PZP1-F1
#
_entry.id   AF-A0A815PZP1-F1
#
_cell.length_a   1.000
_cell.length_b   1.000
_cell.length_c   1.000
_cell.angle_alpha   90.00
_cell.angle_beta   90.00
_cell.angle_gamma   90.00
#
_symmetry.space_group_name_H-M   'P 1'
#
loop_
_entity.id
_entity.type
_entity.pdbx_description
1 polymer ?
#
loop_
_entity_poly.entity_id
_entity_poly.type
_entity_poly.pdbx_seq_one_letter_code
_entity_poly.pdbx_strand_id
1 'polypeptide(L)'
;MFLGRLQICYTPGGSLTVDEQLIPARGRCNFRQYMPSKPGKYGLKIFWCCDSDTAYPLNAEVYLGRQSGAAAAAAAKDTNRIHNLVKRLVHPWINTRRTITTNYYFTSADLAEDLLDVQTTLVGTIRRNKKEIPRELQPNTQLLEQSSIFCFDRQLTLVSYVPKKSHVVILLSSLHHDQTIVDDEKKEPEIILYYNDTKSGVDHMDQMVRTYSCKRKTKRWPLTFFFNTLDLGTLAAFVVWTTKKPQWNEKKNYRRRLFIMEFGYDLVQLHLDRRRHQPQTLQKNVLMAVQAIGLTVTTSHPSIVSTATPKQRCHFCPRECDCKVITHCLSCNAPCCPDHHKVVCTMCSETFLG
;
A
#
# COMPACT_ATOMS: atom_id res chain seq x y z
N MET A 1 -2.48 -14.41 10.69
CA MET A 1 -2.00 -13.35 11.61
C MET A 1 -2.22 -11.94 11.05
N PHE A 2 -1.65 -11.56 9.89
CA PHE A 2 -1.78 -10.20 9.34
C PHE A 2 -3.25 -9.78 9.06
N LEU A 3 -4.00 -10.57 8.26
CA LEU A 3 -5.40 -10.25 7.93
C LEU A 3 -6.29 -10.15 9.18
N GLY A 4 -6.11 -11.05 10.15
CA GLY A 4 -6.84 -10.98 11.42
C GLY A 4 -6.57 -9.69 12.21
N ARG A 5 -5.38 -9.10 12.10
CA ARG A 5 -5.10 -7.79 12.72
C ARG A 5 -5.82 -6.65 11.99
N LEU A 6 -5.87 -6.68 10.65
CA LEU A 6 -6.63 -5.69 9.88
C LEU A 6 -8.12 -5.69 10.29
N GLN A 7 -8.70 -6.88 10.43
CA GLN A 7 -10.11 -7.05 10.79
C GLN A 7 -10.45 -6.55 12.20
N ILE A 8 -9.55 -6.73 13.17
CA ILE A 8 -9.79 -6.32 14.56
C ILE A 8 -9.55 -4.82 14.78
N CYS A 9 -8.64 -4.21 14.01
CA CYS A 9 -8.22 -2.82 14.23
C CYS A 9 -9.16 -1.77 13.61
N TYR A 10 -10.13 -2.18 12.78
CA TYR A 10 -10.94 -1.25 12.01
C TYR A 10 -12.36 -1.80 11.79
N THR A 11 -13.35 -0.92 11.93
CA THR A 11 -14.75 -1.20 11.58
C THR A 11 -15.07 -0.44 10.31
N PRO A 12 -15.37 -1.12 9.19
CA PRO A 12 -15.61 -0.44 7.92
C PRO A 12 -16.93 0.32 7.88
N GLY A 13 -17.03 1.26 6.95
CA GLY A 13 -18.23 2.03 6.63
C GLY A 13 -19.33 1.21 5.95
N GLY A 14 -20.30 1.88 5.34
CA GLY A 14 -21.47 1.26 4.70
C GLY A 14 -21.14 0.49 3.42
N SER A 15 -20.04 0.84 2.76
CA SER A 15 -19.68 0.35 1.43
C SER A 15 -18.33 -0.35 1.44
N LEU A 16 -18.29 -1.57 0.91
CA LEU A 16 -17.09 -2.35 0.71
C LEU A 16 -16.84 -2.56 -0.78
N THR A 17 -15.59 -2.62 -1.21
CA THR A 17 -15.21 -2.93 -2.59
C THR A 17 -14.52 -4.29 -2.66
N VAL A 18 -14.87 -5.13 -3.62
CA VAL A 18 -14.10 -6.33 -3.98
C VAL A 18 -13.49 -6.18 -5.37
N ASP A 19 -12.16 -6.26 -5.43
CA ASP A 19 -11.40 -6.26 -6.67
C ASP A 19 -10.02 -6.93 -6.48
N GLU A 20 -9.15 -6.81 -7.47
CA GLU A 20 -7.85 -7.43 -7.54
C GLU A 20 -6.68 -6.45 -7.53
N GLN A 21 -5.64 -6.85 -6.80
CA GLN A 21 -4.32 -6.26 -6.86
C GLN A 21 -3.36 -7.18 -7.60
N LEU A 22 -2.49 -6.60 -8.43
CA LEU A 22 -1.34 -7.31 -9.01
C LEU A 22 -0.04 -6.75 -8.44
N ILE A 23 0.65 -7.53 -7.60
CA ILE A 23 1.96 -7.14 -7.09
C ILE A 23 3.03 -7.51 -8.12
N PRO A 24 3.75 -6.56 -8.73
CA PRO A 24 4.73 -6.87 -9.76
C PRO A 24 5.83 -7.80 -9.23
N ALA A 25 6.04 -8.92 -9.90
CA ALA A 25 7.01 -9.94 -9.50
C ALA A 25 7.65 -10.58 -10.73
N ARG A 26 8.99 -10.55 -10.81
CA ARG A 26 9.76 -11.16 -11.92
C ARG A 26 10.42 -12.49 -11.56
N GLY A 27 10.47 -12.83 -10.27
CA GLY A 27 11.02 -14.10 -9.78
C GLY A 27 10.25 -15.34 -10.25
N ARG A 28 10.87 -16.52 -10.10
CA ARG A 28 10.18 -17.80 -10.32
C ARG A 28 9.12 -18.00 -9.24
N CYS A 29 7.88 -18.18 -9.66
CA CYS A 29 6.74 -18.46 -8.82
C CYS A 29 5.69 -19.19 -9.65
N ASN A 30 5.24 -20.36 -9.18
CA ASN A 30 4.35 -21.24 -9.93
C ASN A 30 2.95 -20.63 -10.17
N PHE A 31 2.58 -19.62 -9.40
CA PHE A 31 1.28 -18.96 -9.46
C PHE A 31 1.35 -17.50 -9.90
N ARG A 32 2.46 -17.09 -10.54
CA ARG A 32 2.58 -15.77 -11.16
C ARG A 32 1.55 -15.63 -12.29
N GLN A 33 0.83 -14.52 -12.30
CA GLN A 33 -0.18 -14.19 -13.30
C GLN A 33 0.33 -13.16 -14.30
N TYR A 34 -0.19 -13.25 -15.52
CA TYR A 34 -0.07 -12.21 -16.53
C TYR A 34 -1.41 -11.45 -16.64
N MET A 35 -1.37 -10.14 -16.48
CA MET A 35 -2.52 -9.24 -16.57
C MET A 35 -2.13 -8.02 -17.43
N PRO A 36 -2.46 -8.02 -18.73
CA PRO A 36 -1.97 -7.02 -19.68
C PRO A 36 -2.40 -5.59 -19.35
N SER A 37 -3.56 -5.42 -18.71
CA SER A 37 -4.12 -4.13 -18.33
C SER A 37 -3.45 -3.47 -17.13
N LYS A 38 -2.69 -4.21 -16.31
CA LYS A 38 -2.03 -3.67 -15.11
C LYS A 38 -0.58 -3.25 -15.45
N PRO A 39 -0.06 -2.14 -14.91
CA PRO A 39 1.28 -1.62 -15.25
C PRO A 39 2.43 -2.63 -15.07
N GLY A 40 2.34 -3.46 -14.03
CA GLY A 40 3.36 -4.47 -13.72
C GLY A 40 3.35 -5.69 -14.65
N LYS A 41 2.26 -5.90 -15.41
CA LYS A 41 1.90 -7.02 -16.29
C LYS A 41 2.06 -8.44 -15.73
N TYR A 42 3.17 -8.75 -15.06
CA TYR A 42 3.48 -10.02 -14.44
C TYR A 42 3.64 -9.86 -12.94
N GLY A 43 2.91 -10.66 -12.17
CA GLY A 43 2.90 -10.49 -10.73
C GLY A 43 2.12 -11.54 -9.96
N LEU A 44 1.99 -11.30 -8.67
CA LEU A 44 1.20 -12.10 -7.75
C LEU A 44 -0.18 -11.45 -7.66
N LYS A 45 -1.22 -12.18 -8.06
CA LYS A 45 -2.60 -11.69 -8.01
C LYS A 45 -3.17 -11.95 -6.62
N ILE A 46 -3.75 -10.91 -6.02
CA ILE A 46 -4.46 -10.98 -4.75
C ILE A 46 -5.85 -10.39 -4.97
N PHE A 47 -6.87 -11.09 -4.49
CA PHE A 47 -8.21 -10.53 -4.38
C PHE A 47 -8.35 -9.85 -3.02
N TRP A 48 -8.87 -8.63 -3.01
CA TRP A 48 -9.04 -7.81 -1.81
C TRP A 48 -10.50 -7.48 -1.61
N CYS A 49 -10.90 -7.44 -0.34
CA CYS A 49 -12.00 -6.63 0.13
C CYS A 49 -11.40 -5.39 0.82
N CYS A 50 -11.88 -4.22 0.45
CA CYS A 50 -11.49 -2.93 1.04
C CYS A 50 -12.73 -2.14 1.47
N ASP A 51 -12.55 -1.28 2.46
CA ASP A 51 -13.50 -0.20 2.73
C ASP A 51 -13.46 0.79 1.56
N SER A 52 -14.63 1.13 0.99
CA SER A 52 -14.69 1.93 -0.23
C SER A 52 -14.22 3.37 -0.02
N ASP A 53 -14.52 3.95 1.14
CA ASP A 53 -14.33 5.38 1.41
C ASP A 53 -12.88 5.67 1.83
N THR A 54 -12.32 4.79 2.66
CA THR A 54 -10.99 4.98 3.26
C THR A 54 -9.89 4.20 2.57
N ALA A 55 -10.25 3.32 1.62
CA ALA A 55 -9.36 2.34 1.01
C ALA A 55 -8.65 1.43 2.04
N TYR A 56 -9.23 1.27 3.24
CA TYR A 56 -8.67 0.39 4.27
C TYR A 56 -8.68 -1.07 3.79
N PRO A 57 -7.54 -1.78 3.80
CA PRO A 57 -7.50 -3.20 3.44
C PRO A 57 -8.16 -4.04 4.54
N LEU A 58 -9.20 -4.80 4.19
CA LEU A 58 -10.00 -5.55 5.16
C LEU A 58 -9.65 -7.05 5.17
N ASN A 59 -9.82 -7.70 4.01
CA ASN A 59 -9.57 -9.12 3.85
C ASN A 59 -8.97 -9.41 2.47
N ALA A 60 -8.28 -10.55 2.33
CA ALA A 60 -7.69 -10.93 1.07
C ALA A 60 -7.56 -12.44 0.87
N GLU A 61 -7.55 -12.84 -0.40
CA GLU A 61 -7.24 -14.20 -0.83
C GLU A 61 -6.21 -14.15 -1.97
N VAL A 62 -5.11 -14.89 -1.81
CA VAL A 62 -4.07 -14.96 -2.84
C VAL A 62 -4.53 -15.91 -3.94
N TYR A 63 -4.46 -15.47 -5.20
CA TYR A 63 -4.72 -16.35 -6.31
C TYR A 63 -3.49 -17.24 -6.58
N LEU A 64 -3.62 -18.51 -6.22
CA LEU A 64 -2.54 -19.50 -6.38
C LEU A 64 -2.59 -20.23 -7.73
N GLY A 65 -3.41 -19.79 -8.69
CA GLY A 65 -3.54 -20.46 -9.98
C GLY A 65 -4.09 -21.89 -9.87
N ARG A 66 -3.79 -22.74 -10.85
CA ARG A 66 -4.20 -24.14 -10.85
C ARG A 66 -3.36 -24.92 -9.83
N GLN A 67 -4.02 -25.43 -8.80
CA GLN A 67 -3.42 -26.30 -7.79
C GLN A 67 -3.42 -27.77 -8.25
N SER A 68 -2.58 -28.60 -7.63
CA SER A 68 -2.49 -30.06 -7.84
C SER A 68 -2.90 -30.84 -6.59
N GLY A 69 -3.13 -32.15 -6.73
CA GLY A 69 -3.45 -33.05 -5.60
C GLY A 69 -4.78 -32.74 -4.91
N ALA A 70 -4.81 -32.84 -3.58
CA ALA A 70 -6.02 -32.62 -2.78
C ALA A 70 -6.65 -31.23 -2.98
N ALA A 71 -5.83 -30.20 -3.16
CA ALA A 71 -6.29 -28.84 -3.45
C ALA A 71 -6.97 -28.74 -4.83
N ALA A 72 -6.53 -29.52 -5.81
CA ALA A 72 -7.20 -29.61 -7.11
C ALA A 72 -8.58 -30.27 -6.98
N ALA A 73 -8.68 -31.34 -6.19
CA ALA A 73 -9.94 -32.03 -5.93
C ALA A 73 -10.95 -31.13 -5.19
N ALA A 74 -10.48 -30.38 -4.18
CA ALA A 74 -11.31 -29.39 -3.49
C ALA A 74 -11.78 -28.28 -4.44
N ALA A 75 -10.87 -27.73 -5.25
CA ALA A 75 -11.20 -26.69 -6.22
C ALA A 75 -12.13 -27.20 -7.35
N ALA A 76 -12.09 -28.48 -7.69
CA ALA A 76 -13.01 -29.09 -8.67
C ALA A 76 -14.44 -29.22 -8.14
N LYS A 77 -14.62 -29.35 -6.81
CA LYS A 77 -15.93 -29.35 -6.15
C LYS A 77 -16.53 -27.95 -6.02
N ASP A 78 -15.70 -26.91 -6.08
CA ASP A 78 -16.15 -25.51 -6.08
C ASP A 78 -16.62 -25.12 -7.49
N THR A 79 -17.90 -25.39 -7.77
CA THR A 79 -18.54 -25.14 -9.06
C THR A 79 -18.73 -23.65 -9.36
N ASN A 80 -18.71 -22.78 -8.34
CA ASN A 80 -18.85 -21.33 -8.49
C ASN A 80 -17.76 -20.56 -7.74
N ARG A 81 -16.50 -20.78 -8.17
CA ARG A 81 -15.30 -20.28 -7.48
C ARG A 81 -15.30 -18.78 -7.21
N ILE A 82 -15.79 -17.97 -8.14
CA ILE A 82 -15.77 -16.51 -8.00
C ILE A 82 -16.85 -16.03 -7.04
N HIS A 83 -18.06 -16.58 -7.14
CA HIS A 83 -19.12 -16.33 -6.18
C HIS A 83 -18.65 -16.72 -4.75
N ASN A 84 -18.08 -17.91 -4.58
CA ASN A 84 -17.59 -18.38 -3.29
C ASN A 84 -16.39 -17.58 -2.77
N LEU A 85 -15.52 -17.09 -3.67
CA LEU A 85 -14.45 -16.16 -3.32
C LEU A 85 -15.00 -14.87 -2.71
N VAL A 86 -15.99 -14.24 -3.35
CA VAL A 86 -16.59 -12.99 -2.82
C VAL A 86 -17.18 -13.26 -1.44
N LYS A 87 -17.97 -14.32 -1.28
CA LYS A 87 -18.57 -14.69 0.02
C LYS A 87 -17.50 -14.89 1.09
N ARG A 88 -16.38 -15.57 0.80
CA ARG A 88 -15.26 -15.73 1.75
C ARG A 88 -14.59 -14.39 2.10
N LEU A 89 -14.38 -13.52 1.12
CA LEU A 89 -13.75 -12.22 1.33
C LEU A 89 -14.59 -11.33 2.26
N VAL A 90 -15.91 -11.30 2.04
CA VAL A 90 -16.84 -10.41 2.75
C VAL A 90 -17.46 -11.03 4.00
N HIS A 91 -17.28 -12.33 4.23
CA HIS A 91 -17.88 -13.09 5.35
C HIS A 91 -17.83 -12.38 6.71
N PRO A 92 -16.73 -11.69 7.11
CA PRO A 92 -16.70 -11.00 8.41
C PRO A 92 -17.71 -9.83 8.55
N TRP A 93 -18.28 -9.35 7.43
CA TRP A 93 -19.15 -8.17 7.38
C TRP A 93 -20.52 -8.44 6.76
N ILE A 94 -20.90 -9.70 6.55
CA ILE A 94 -22.28 -10.04 6.17
C ILE A 94 -23.25 -9.82 7.33
N ASN A 95 -24.55 -9.70 7.04
CA ASN A 95 -25.59 -9.43 8.03
C ASN A 95 -25.39 -8.10 8.80
N THR A 96 -24.76 -7.12 8.14
CA THR A 96 -24.52 -5.79 8.69
C THR A 96 -25.12 -4.66 7.86
N ARG A 97 -25.97 -4.98 6.88
CA ARG A 97 -26.63 -4.03 5.96
C ARG A 97 -25.64 -3.18 5.17
N ARG A 98 -24.46 -3.75 4.89
CA ARG A 98 -23.45 -3.15 4.01
C ARG A 98 -23.71 -3.51 2.57
N THR A 99 -23.18 -2.68 1.70
CA THR A 99 -23.19 -2.91 0.26
C THR A 99 -21.81 -3.36 -0.20
N ILE A 100 -21.77 -4.41 -1.01
CA ILE A 100 -20.56 -4.87 -1.69
C ILE A 100 -20.57 -4.34 -3.12
N THR A 101 -19.57 -3.53 -3.46
CA THR A 101 -19.34 -3.04 -4.81
C THR A 101 -18.34 -3.91 -5.53
N THR A 102 -18.73 -4.43 -6.71
CA THR A 102 -17.89 -5.33 -7.51
C THR A 102 -17.84 -4.95 -8.98
N ASN A 103 -16.74 -5.28 -9.66
CA ASN A 103 -16.69 -5.22 -11.11
C ASN A 103 -17.30 -6.49 -11.76
N TYR A 104 -17.44 -6.46 -13.10
CA TYR A 104 -18.05 -7.53 -13.89
C TYR A 104 -17.43 -8.91 -13.75
N TYR A 105 -16.21 -9.02 -13.24
CA TYR A 105 -15.56 -10.32 -13.02
C TYR A 105 -16.21 -11.06 -11.85
N PHE A 106 -16.70 -10.33 -10.84
CA PHE A 106 -17.25 -10.88 -9.61
C PHE A 106 -18.78 -10.85 -9.53
N THR A 107 -19.44 -9.99 -10.30
CA THR A 107 -20.90 -9.79 -10.24
C THR A 107 -21.69 -10.92 -10.91
N SER A 108 -22.74 -11.39 -10.23
CA SER A 108 -23.79 -12.28 -10.78
C SER A 108 -25.10 -12.11 -10.02
N ALA A 109 -26.24 -12.39 -10.66
CA ALA A 109 -27.56 -12.38 -10.03
C ALA A 109 -27.62 -13.28 -8.79
N ASP A 110 -27.20 -14.55 -8.90
CA ASP A 110 -27.16 -15.50 -7.80
C ASP A 110 -26.35 -14.98 -6.59
N LEU A 111 -25.25 -14.26 -6.83
CA LEU A 111 -24.46 -13.66 -5.75
C LEU A 111 -25.20 -12.50 -5.08
N ALA A 112 -25.93 -11.70 -5.86
CA ALA A 112 -26.72 -10.60 -5.32
C ALA A 112 -27.89 -11.12 -4.47
N GLU A 113 -28.57 -12.19 -4.89
CA GLU A 113 -29.61 -12.86 -4.11
C GLU A 113 -29.04 -13.46 -2.81
N ASP A 114 -27.97 -14.26 -2.91
CA ASP A 114 -27.32 -14.89 -1.75
C ASP A 114 -26.85 -13.90 -0.69
N LEU A 115 -26.33 -12.74 -1.10
CA LEU A 115 -25.93 -11.69 -0.17
C LEU A 115 -27.15 -11.00 0.45
N LEU A 116 -28.20 -10.79 -0.34
CA LEU A 116 -29.44 -10.14 0.12
C LEU A 116 -30.13 -10.97 1.19
N ASP A 117 -30.13 -12.30 1.06
CA ASP A 117 -30.64 -13.25 2.05
C ASP A 117 -29.96 -13.10 3.42
N VAL A 118 -28.72 -12.60 3.46
CA VAL A 118 -27.97 -12.29 4.68
C VAL A 118 -27.83 -10.79 4.90
N GLN A 119 -28.87 -10.01 4.57
CA GLN A 119 -28.95 -8.56 4.78
C GLN A 119 -27.70 -7.80 4.30
N THR A 120 -27.17 -8.18 3.14
CA THR A 120 -26.00 -7.55 2.53
C THR A 120 -26.32 -7.30 1.06
N THR A 121 -26.18 -6.08 0.59
CA THR A 121 -26.54 -5.75 -0.79
C THR A 121 -25.33 -5.83 -1.71
N LEU A 122 -25.55 -5.92 -3.01
CA LEU A 122 -24.51 -5.90 -4.03
C LEU A 122 -24.85 -4.87 -5.11
N VAL A 123 -23.84 -4.10 -5.50
CA VAL A 123 -23.91 -3.20 -6.66
C VAL A 123 -22.70 -3.49 -7.55
N GLY A 124 -22.90 -3.78 -8.82
CA GLY A 124 -21.76 -4.06 -9.68
C GLY A 124 -22.06 -4.07 -11.16
N THR A 125 -21.01 -3.88 -11.95
CA THR A 125 -21.12 -4.07 -13.40
C THR A 125 -21.40 -5.52 -13.72
N ILE A 126 -22.23 -5.78 -14.72
CA ILE A 126 -22.51 -7.12 -15.22
C ILE A 126 -22.14 -7.20 -16.70
N ARG A 127 -21.56 -8.33 -17.12
CA ARG A 127 -21.18 -8.49 -18.53
C ARG A 127 -22.42 -8.58 -19.41
N ARG A 128 -22.48 -7.78 -20.47
CA ARG A 128 -23.58 -7.76 -21.45
C ARG A 128 -23.90 -9.11 -22.11
N ASN A 129 -22.96 -10.06 -22.13
CA ASN A 129 -23.14 -11.37 -22.76
C ASN A 129 -23.70 -12.44 -21.81
N LYS A 130 -24.13 -12.04 -20.61
CA LYS A 130 -24.85 -12.87 -19.66
C LYS A 130 -26.25 -13.17 -20.21
N LYS A 131 -26.70 -14.43 -20.10
CA LYS A 131 -27.99 -14.90 -20.65
C LYS A 131 -29.19 -14.29 -19.92
N GLU A 132 -28.94 -13.88 -18.69
CA GLU A 132 -29.85 -13.27 -17.73
C GLU A 132 -30.18 -11.81 -18.11
N ILE A 133 -29.47 -11.22 -19.06
CA ILE A 133 -29.66 -9.82 -19.48
C ILE A 133 -30.64 -9.76 -20.67
N PRO A 134 -31.82 -9.13 -20.51
CA PRO A 134 -32.75 -8.88 -21.60
C PRO A 134 -32.10 -8.18 -22.80
N ARG A 135 -32.57 -8.47 -24.02
CA ARG A 135 -32.00 -7.91 -25.25
C ARG A 135 -32.19 -6.39 -25.32
N GLU A 136 -33.24 -5.90 -24.68
CA GLU A 136 -33.62 -4.50 -24.57
C GLU A 136 -32.59 -3.67 -23.80
N LEU A 137 -31.82 -4.29 -22.89
CA LEU A 137 -30.74 -3.65 -22.13
C LEU A 137 -29.38 -3.71 -22.86
N GLN A 138 -29.30 -4.35 -24.01
CA GLN A 138 -28.06 -4.44 -24.78
C GLN A 138 -27.86 -3.22 -25.67
N PRO A 139 -26.62 -2.91 -26.09
CA PRO A 139 -26.37 -1.83 -27.05
C PRO A 139 -27.22 -1.98 -28.31
N ASN A 140 -28.07 -0.99 -28.57
CA ASN A 140 -28.87 -0.87 -29.79
C ASN A 140 -28.63 0.52 -30.39
N THR A 141 -28.56 0.62 -31.72
CA THR A 141 -28.40 1.88 -32.46
C THR A 141 -29.52 2.89 -32.21
N GLN A 142 -30.66 2.42 -31.70
CA GLN A 142 -31.81 3.24 -31.32
C GLN A 142 -31.69 3.89 -29.93
N LEU A 143 -30.73 3.47 -29.09
CA LEU A 143 -30.58 4.04 -27.76
C LEU A 143 -30.00 5.46 -27.84
N LEU A 144 -30.68 6.39 -27.18
CA LEU A 144 -30.26 7.79 -27.12
C LEU A 144 -29.10 7.95 -26.12
N GLU A 145 -28.22 8.91 -26.39
CA GLU A 145 -27.21 9.32 -25.41
C GLU A 145 -27.91 9.88 -24.16
N GLN A 146 -27.32 9.66 -22.98
CA GLN A 146 -27.86 10.07 -21.68
C GLN A 146 -29.26 9.50 -21.39
N SER A 147 -29.54 8.31 -21.93
CA SER A 147 -30.76 7.55 -21.61
C SER A 147 -30.44 6.35 -20.73
N SER A 148 -31.46 5.90 -19.99
CA SER A 148 -31.39 4.70 -19.16
C SER A 148 -32.63 3.83 -19.34
N ILE A 149 -32.45 2.52 -19.22
CA ILE A 149 -33.52 1.53 -19.16
C ILE A 149 -33.34 0.72 -17.88
N PHE A 150 -34.43 0.57 -17.12
CA PHE A 150 -34.46 -0.20 -15.90
C PHE A 150 -35.23 -1.50 -16.11
N CYS A 151 -34.75 -2.57 -15.48
CA CYS A 151 -35.44 -3.85 -15.43
C CYS A 151 -35.44 -4.32 -13.98
N PHE A 152 -36.63 -4.69 -13.50
CA PHE A 152 -36.86 -5.12 -12.12
C PHE A 152 -37.19 -6.59 -12.12
N ASP A 153 -36.50 -7.35 -11.27
CA ASP A 153 -36.83 -8.75 -10.99
C ASP A 153 -36.71 -8.99 -9.49
N ARG A 154 -37.85 -9.29 -8.85
CA ARG A 154 -37.96 -9.42 -7.39
C ARG A 154 -37.37 -8.20 -6.66
N GLN A 155 -36.24 -8.36 -5.99
CA GLN A 155 -35.52 -7.31 -5.26
C GLN A 155 -34.25 -6.85 -5.99
N LEU A 156 -34.02 -7.32 -7.21
CA LEU A 156 -32.90 -6.95 -8.05
C LEU A 156 -33.35 -5.91 -9.08
N THR A 157 -32.44 -4.99 -9.36
CA THR A 157 -32.60 -3.95 -10.37
C THR A 157 -31.41 -3.98 -11.30
N LEU A 158 -31.69 -4.12 -12.58
CA LEU A 158 -30.73 -3.88 -13.66
C LEU A 158 -30.96 -2.48 -14.21
N VAL A 159 -29.88 -1.75 -14.43
CA VAL A 159 -29.91 -0.50 -15.19
C VAL A 159 -28.93 -0.58 -16.35
N SER A 160 -29.42 -0.25 -17.54
CA SER A 160 -28.63 -0.02 -18.74
C SER A 160 -28.55 1.48 -18.98
N TYR A 161 -27.38 2.08 -18.82
CA TYR A 161 -27.14 3.51 -19.04
C TYR A 161 -26.24 3.74 -20.26
N VAL A 162 -26.57 4.74 -21.07
CA VAL A 162 -25.85 5.10 -22.30
C VAL A 162 -25.12 6.43 -22.10
N PRO A 163 -23.90 6.44 -21.51
CA PRO A 163 -23.15 7.68 -21.29
C PRO A 163 -22.77 8.38 -22.59
N LYS A 164 -22.53 7.60 -23.65
CA LYS A 164 -22.16 8.08 -25.00
C LYS A 164 -22.77 7.17 -26.04
N LYS A 165 -23.07 7.69 -27.23
CA LYS A 165 -23.58 6.87 -28.35
C LYS A 165 -22.75 5.60 -28.54
N SER A 166 -23.43 4.45 -28.65
CA SER A 166 -22.83 3.11 -28.81
C SER A 166 -22.02 2.57 -27.61
N HIS A 167 -21.98 3.28 -26.48
CA HIS A 167 -21.38 2.81 -25.23
C HIS A 167 -22.47 2.60 -24.19
N VAL A 168 -22.66 1.35 -23.77
CA VAL A 168 -23.64 0.98 -22.73
C VAL A 168 -22.93 0.40 -21.54
N VAL A 169 -23.33 0.87 -20.35
CA VAL A 169 -22.91 0.32 -19.06
C VAL A 169 -24.13 -0.33 -18.42
N ILE A 170 -23.98 -1.60 -18.03
CA ILE A 170 -25.04 -2.34 -17.34
C ILE A 170 -24.59 -2.61 -15.91
N LEU A 171 -25.38 -2.13 -14.95
CA LEU A 171 -25.21 -2.42 -13.53
C LEU A 171 -26.34 -3.31 -13.02
N LEU A 172 -25.99 -4.22 -12.11
CA LEU A 172 -26.90 -4.97 -11.27
C LEU A 172 -26.83 -4.39 -9.85
N SER A 173 -27.98 -4.22 -9.22
CA SER A 173 -28.11 -3.70 -7.86
C SER A 173 -29.17 -4.48 -7.10
N SER A 174 -28.86 -4.91 -5.87
CA SER A 174 -29.84 -5.33 -4.86
C SER A 174 -30.05 -4.27 -3.75
N LEU A 175 -29.41 -3.11 -3.88
CA LEU A 175 -29.57 -1.97 -2.95
C LEU A 175 -30.71 -1.06 -3.39
N HIS A 176 -30.70 -0.66 -4.65
CA HIS A 176 -31.65 0.26 -5.27
C HIS A 176 -32.79 -0.50 -5.95
N HIS A 177 -34.03 -0.05 -5.76
CA HIS A 177 -35.23 -0.65 -6.35
C HIS A 177 -36.23 0.40 -6.84
N ASP A 178 -35.71 1.46 -7.46
CA ASP A 178 -36.49 2.50 -8.13
C ASP A 178 -35.83 2.90 -9.46
N GLN A 179 -36.37 3.95 -10.09
CA GLN A 179 -35.88 4.53 -11.34
C GLN A 179 -35.32 5.94 -11.12
N THR A 180 -34.72 6.20 -9.96
CA THR A 180 -34.19 7.52 -9.63
C THR A 180 -33.04 7.89 -10.58
N ILE A 181 -33.22 9.03 -11.27
CA ILE A 181 -32.23 9.63 -12.17
C ILE A 181 -31.97 11.06 -11.68
N VAL A 182 -30.71 11.47 -11.63
CA VAL A 182 -30.35 12.84 -11.28
C VAL A 182 -30.72 13.78 -12.43
N ASP A 183 -31.40 14.87 -12.09
CA ASP A 183 -31.77 15.92 -13.03
C ASP A 183 -30.56 16.84 -13.31
N ASP A 184 -29.58 16.29 -14.02
CA ASP A 184 -28.42 17.01 -14.53
C ASP A 184 -28.26 16.80 -16.04
N GLU A 185 -27.26 17.45 -16.64
CA GLU A 185 -26.99 17.33 -18.08
C GLU A 185 -26.73 15.89 -18.52
N LYS A 186 -26.20 15.03 -17.63
CA LYS A 186 -25.81 13.65 -17.96
C LYS A 186 -26.91 12.64 -17.72
N LYS A 187 -27.93 13.00 -16.92
CA LYS A 187 -29.06 12.15 -16.53
C LYS A 187 -28.59 10.80 -16.01
N GLU A 188 -27.59 10.82 -15.12
CA GLU A 188 -27.02 9.61 -14.54
C GLU A 188 -28.00 8.98 -13.53
N PRO A 189 -28.34 7.69 -13.67
CA PRO A 189 -29.06 6.95 -12.65
C PRO A 189 -28.32 6.96 -11.31
N GLU A 190 -29.04 7.02 -10.19
CA GLU A 190 -28.43 6.99 -8.85
C GLU A 190 -27.52 5.76 -8.68
N ILE A 191 -27.93 4.60 -9.20
CA ILE A 191 -27.15 3.36 -9.19
C ILE A 191 -25.76 3.55 -9.83
N ILE A 192 -25.67 4.31 -10.92
CA ILE A 192 -24.41 4.61 -11.63
C ILE A 192 -23.53 5.51 -10.77
N LEU A 193 -24.12 6.53 -10.13
CA LEU A 193 -23.40 7.44 -9.24
C LEU A 193 -22.86 6.70 -8.01
N TYR A 194 -23.69 5.89 -7.35
CA TYR A 194 -23.30 5.05 -6.22
C TYR A 194 -22.15 4.10 -6.59
N TYR A 195 -22.25 3.42 -7.74
CA TYR A 195 -21.20 2.55 -8.22
C TYR A 195 -19.89 3.33 -8.46
N ASN A 196 -19.97 4.51 -9.09
CA ASN A 196 -18.77 5.31 -9.37
C ASN A 196 -18.05 5.78 -8.11
N ASP A 197 -18.81 6.14 -7.07
CA ASP A 197 -18.28 6.58 -5.78
C ASP A 197 -17.60 5.42 -5.03
N THR A 198 -18.19 4.21 -5.11
CA THR A 198 -17.75 3.08 -4.29
C THR A 198 -16.81 2.09 -4.99
N LYS A 199 -16.73 2.03 -6.32
CA LYS A 199 -15.99 0.98 -7.06
C LYS A 199 -14.46 0.99 -6.89
N SER A 200 -13.90 2.09 -6.37
CA SER A 200 -12.46 2.36 -6.50
C SER A 200 -11.65 2.08 -5.22
N GLY A 201 -12.25 1.53 -4.16
CA GLY A 201 -11.56 1.30 -2.88
C GLY A 201 -10.27 0.46 -3.00
N VAL A 202 -10.31 -0.65 -3.75
CA VAL A 202 -9.13 -1.52 -3.96
C VAL A 202 -8.07 -0.85 -4.86
N ASP A 203 -8.50 -0.14 -5.91
CA ASP A 203 -7.58 0.58 -6.79
C ASP A 203 -6.91 1.76 -6.08
N HIS A 204 -7.65 2.49 -5.22
CA HIS A 204 -7.11 3.53 -4.35
C HIS A 204 -6.09 2.94 -3.37
N MET A 205 -6.40 1.80 -2.74
CA MET A 205 -5.46 1.09 -1.89
C MET A 205 -4.18 0.73 -2.66
N ASP A 206 -4.29 0.14 -3.86
CA ASP A 206 -3.14 -0.26 -4.67
C ASP A 206 -2.30 0.95 -5.10
N GLN A 207 -2.95 2.04 -5.53
CA GLN A 207 -2.29 3.30 -5.86
C GLN A 207 -1.54 3.85 -4.65
N MET A 208 -2.17 3.89 -3.48
CA MET A 208 -1.57 4.38 -2.25
C MET A 208 -0.32 3.56 -1.89
N VAL A 209 -0.39 2.23 -1.83
CA VAL A 209 0.79 1.42 -1.48
C VAL A 209 1.88 1.48 -2.54
N ARG A 210 1.56 1.80 -3.80
CA ARG A 210 2.55 2.04 -4.86
C ARG A 210 3.26 3.39 -4.73
N THR A 211 2.56 4.45 -4.32
CA THR A 211 3.14 5.80 -4.18
C THR A 211 4.22 5.85 -3.10
N TYR A 212 3.99 5.18 -1.97
CA TYR A 212 4.99 5.03 -0.89
C TYR A 212 5.23 3.56 -0.64
N SER A 213 6.25 3.01 -1.31
CA SER A 213 6.57 1.58 -1.23
C SER A 213 7.98 1.33 -0.73
N CYS A 214 8.12 0.36 0.18
CA CYS A 214 9.40 -0.18 0.61
C CYS A 214 9.88 -1.35 -0.27
N LYS A 215 9.12 -1.73 -1.31
CA LYS A 215 9.48 -2.84 -2.21
C LYS A 215 10.89 -2.67 -2.77
N ARG A 216 11.62 -3.77 -2.81
CA ARG A 216 12.96 -3.87 -3.42
C ARG A 216 12.96 -4.94 -4.50
N LYS A 217 13.86 -4.78 -5.48
CA LYS A 217 14.09 -5.81 -6.50
C LYS A 217 14.50 -7.11 -5.80
N THR A 218 13.73 -8.17 -6.03
CA THR A 218 13.99 -9.49 -5.48
C THR A 218 13.61 -10.57 -6.50
N LYS A 219 14.31 -11.70 -6.48
CA LYS A 219 13.94 -12.91 -7.22
C LYS A 219 13.08 -13.86 -6.38
N ARG A 220 12.91 -13.58 -5.08
CA ARG A 220 12.16 -14.41 -4.12
C ARG A 220 10.75 -13.88 -3.94
N TRP A 221 9.75 -14.59 -4.45
CA TRP A 221 8.35 -14.19 -4.36
C TRP A 221 7.83 -13.97 -2.92
N PRO A 222 8.30 -14.70 -1.87
CA PRO A 222 7.82 -14.43 -0.51
C PRO A 222 8.22 -13.04 -0.02
N LEU A 223 9.40 -12.55 -0.41
CA LEU A 223 9.80 -11.18 -0.11
C LEU A 223 8.93 -10.14 -0.81
N THR A 224 8.46 -10.43 -2.01
CA THR A 224 7.52 -9.55 -2.73
C THR A 224 6.21 -9.39 -1.95
N PHE A 225 5.66 -10.46 -1.38
CA PHE A 225 4.53 -10.36 -0.46
C PHE A 225 4.88 -9.60 0.79
N PHE A 226 6.00 -9.92 1.43
CA PHE A 226 6.41 -9.28 2.68
C PHE A 226 6.49 -7.76 2.55
N PHE A 227 7.13 -7.25 1.49
CA PHE A 227 7.18 -5.81 1.25
C PHE A 227 5.79 -5.21 1.00
N ASN A 228 4.91 -5.91 0.27
CA ASN A 228 3.53 -5.46 0.09
C ASN A 228 2.76 -5.41 1.42
N THR A 229 2.96 -6.40 2.29
CA THR A 229 2.37 -6.46 3.63
C THR A 229 2.85 -5.30 4.51
N LEU A 230 4.13 -4.91 4.42
CA LEU A 230 4.64 -3.72 5.12
C LEU A 230 3.99 -2.42 4.62
N ASP A 231 3.88 -2.26 3.30
CA ASP A 231 3.24 -1.08 2.70
C ASP A 231 1.75 -1.00 3.11
N LEU A 232 1.04 -2.13 3.07
CA LEU A 232 -0.36 -2.26 3.50
C LEU A 232 -0.54 -2.01 4.99
N GLY A 233 0.32 -2.57 5.83
CA GLY A 233 0.27 -2.36 7.28
C GLY A 233 0.48 -0.89 7.64
N THR A 234 1.38 -0.21 6.93
CA THR A 234 1.62 1.23 7.10
C THR A 234 0.42 2.06 6.66
N LEU A 235 -0.23 1.68 5.54
CA LEU A 235 -1.46 2.32 5.09
C LEU A 235 -2.61 2.11 6.09
N ALA A 236 -2.81 0.89 6.56
CA ALA A 236 -3.83 0.57 7.55
C ALA A 236 -3.63 1.35 8.86
N ALA A 237 -2.38 1.42 9.35
CA ALA A 237 -2.04 2.22 10.52
C ALA A 237 -2.30 3.72 10.30
N PHE A 238 -1.97 4.25 9.12
CA PHE A 238 -2.26 5.63 8.76
C PHE A 238 -3.76 5.93 8.79
N VAL A 239 -4.60 5.06 8.18
CA VAL A 239 -6.06 5.24 8.18
C VAL A 239 -6.59 5.24 9.61
N VAL A 240 -6.22 4.23 10.43
CA VAL A 240 -6.64 4.17 11.85
C VAL A 240 -6.21 5.43 12.61
N TRP A 241 -4.99 5.90 12.39
CA TRP A 241 -4.49 7.13 13.01
C TRP A 241 -5.32 8.35 12.63
N THR A 242 -5.58 8.57 11.35
CA THR A 242 -6.35 9.74 10.89
C THR A 242 -7.81 9.66 11.28
N THR A 243 -8.38 8.46 11.41
CA THR A 243 -9.73 8.27 11.95
C THR A 243 -9.80 8.61 13.44
N LYS A 244 -8.79 8.19 14.23
CA LYS A 244 -8.75 8.48 15.68
C LYS A 244 -8.29 9.90 16.01
N LYS A 245 -7.52 10.53 15.13
CA LYS A 245 -6.92 11.87 15.29
C LYS A 245 -7.21 12.71 14.03
N PRO A 246 -8.47 13.09 13.76
CA PRO A 246 -8.84 13.81 12.54
C PRO A 246 -8.09 15.14 12.39
N GLN A 247 -7.88 15.86 13.49
CA GLN A 247 -7.18 17.15 13.54
C GLN A 247 -5.66 17.06 13.31
N TRP A 248 -5.06 15.86 13.44
CA TRP A 248 -3.61 15.71 13.29
C TRP A 248 -3.18 16.05 11.86
N ASN A 249 -2.41 17.13 11.71
CA ASN A 249 -1.94 17.66 10.43
C ASN A 249 -3.07 17.91 9.40
N GLU A 250 -4.30 18.21 9.83
CA GLU A 250 -5.49 18.30 8.96
C GLU A 250 -5.33 19.25 7.77
N LYS A 251 -4.62 20.37 7.95
CA LYS A 251 -4.41 21.39 6.92
C LYS A 251 -3.34 21.00 5.88
N LYS A 252 -2.65 19.88 6.07
CA LYS A 252 -1.56 19.45 5.20
C LYS A 252 -2.08 18.40 4.22
N ASN A 253 -1.85 18.60 2.93
CA ASN A 253 -2.20 17.62 1.89
C ASN A 253 -1.23 16.41 1.83
N TYR A 254 -0.10 16.45 2.53
CA TYR A 254 0.92 15.38 2.58
C TYR A 254 0.96 14.62 3.91
N ARG A 255 -0.17 14.51 4.63
CA ARG A 255 -0.30 13.80 5.93
C ARG A 255 0.31 12.41 5.95
N ARG A 256 0.07 11.61 4.90
CA ARG A 256 0.60 10.26 4.81
C ARG A 256 2.13 10.21 4.78
N ARG A 257 2.79 11.17 4.12
CA ARG A 257 4.25 11.29 4.14
C ARG A 257 4.76 11.58 5.54
N LEU A 258 4.15 12.52 6.25
CA LEU A 258 4.52 12.85 7.63
C LEU A 258 4.35 11.64 8.53
N PHE A 259 3.23 10.93 8.40
CA PHE A 259 2.95 9.74 9.19
C PHE A 259 4.03 8.68 8.97
N ILE A 260 4.40 8.42 7.71
CA ILE A 260 5.47 7.45 7.39
C ILE A 260 6.82 7.88 7.95
N MET A 261 7.13 9.19 7.94
CA MET A 261 8.38 9.70 8.51
C MET A 261 8.43 9.54 10.03
N GLU A 262 7.37 9.95 10.73
CA GLU A 262 7.23 9.79 12.18
C GLU A 262 7.24 8.31 12.58
N PHE A 263 6.42 7.49 11.92
CA PHE A 263 6.37 6.04 12.13
C PHE A 263 7.73 5.36 11.90
N GLY A 264 8.44 5.76 10.84
CA GLY A 264 9.77 5.23 10.56
C GLY A 264 10.80 5.60 11.62
N TYR A 265 10.71 6.82 12.16
CA TYR A 265 11.58 7.28 13.26
C TYR A 265 11.30 6.50 14.55
N ASP A 266 10.02 6.36 14.93
CA ASP A 266 9.61 5.64 16.14
C ASP A 266 10.07 4.17 16.12
N LEU A 267 9.97 3.50 14.97
CA LEU A 267 10.42 2.11 14.81
C LEU A 267 11.93 1.93 15.04
N VAL A 268 12.74 2.93 14.69
CA VAL A 268 14.21 2.84 14.83
C VAL A 268 14.72 3.43 16.13
N GLN A 269 13.89 4.16 16.88
CA GLN A 269 14.30 4.87 18.09
C GLN A 269 15.00 3.96 19.10
N LEU A 270 14.41 2.79 19.39
CA LEU A 270 15.01 1.82 20.31
C LEU A 270 16.37 1.28 19.80
N HIS A 271 16.56 1.15 18.49
CA HIS A 271 17.85 0.77 17.91
C HIS A 271 18.87 1.91 17.98
N LEU A 272 18.43 3.16 17.78
CA LEU A 272 19.25 4.35 17.95
C LEU A 272 19.71 4.49 19.41
N ASP A 273 18.80 4.29 20.37
CA ASP A 273 19.11 4.32 21.79
C ASP A 273 20.14 3.25 22.18
N ARG A 274 19.97 2.01 21.72
CA ARG A 274 20.97 0.95 21.97
C ARG A 274 22.35 1.31 21.43
N ARG A 275 22.42 1.84 20.21
CA ARG A 275 23.68 2.29 19.59
C ARG A 275 24.32 3.44 20.38
N ARG A 276 23.50 4.39 20.85
CA ARG A 276 23.94 5.54 21.64
C ARG A 276 24.58 5.16 22.98
N HIS A 277 24.14 4.08 23.62
CA HIS A 277 24.71 3.57 24.87
C HIS A 277 25.95 2.67 24.66
N GLN A 278 26.35 2.40 23.42
CA GLN A 278 27.58 1.65 23.09
C GLN A 278 28.47 2.41 22.09
N PRO A 279 28.79 3.69 22.34
CA PRO A 279 29.44 4.56 21.36
C PRO A 279 30.83 4.07 20.93
N GLN A 280 31.52 3.34 21.80
CA GLN A 280 32.85 2.76 21.55
C GLN A 280 32.89 1.78 20.38
N THR A 281 31.76 1.21 19.99
CA THR A 281 31.64 0.26 18.86
C THR A 281 31.30 0.94 17.53
N LEU A 282 30.98 2.23 17.56
CA LEU A 282 30.48 2.96 16.40
C LEU A 282 31.61 3.72 15.70
N GLN A 283 31.53 3.72 14.36
CA GLN A 283 32.40 4.57 13.55
C GLN A 283 32.07 6.05 13.79
N LYS A 284 33.09 6.92 13.70
CA LYS A 284 32.97 8.37 13.97
C LYS A 284 31.86 9.05 13.16
N ASN A 285 31.70 8.70 11.89
CA ASN A 285 30.63 9.22 11.03
C ASN A 285 29.23 8.84 11.53
N VAL A 286 29.06 7.63 12.08
CA VAL A 286 27.80 7.18 12.67
C VAL A 286 27.50 7.95 13.96
N LEU A 287 28.51 8.17 14.80
CA LEU A 287 28.37 9.00 16.01
C LEU A 287 27.96 10.45 15.67
N MET A 288 28.61 11.05 14.68
CA MET A 288 28.26 12.39 14.20
C MET A 288 26.82 12.45 13.65
N ALA A 289 26.38 11.41 12.94
CA ALA A 289 24.99 11.33 12.46
C ALA A 289 23.98 11.18 13.61
N VAL A 290 24.29 10.40 14.65
CA VAL A 290 23.45 10.26 15.85
C VAL A 290 23.37 11.57 16.63
N GLN A 291 24.47 12.32 16.73
CA GLN A 291 24.49 13.64 17.37
C GLN A 291 23.71 14.68 16.54
N ALA A 292 23.81 14.63 15.21
CA ALA A 292 23.11 15.55 14.30
C ALA A 292 21.58 15.43 14.37
N ILE A 293 21.05 14.27 14.78
CA ILE A 293 19.62 14.07 15.03
C ILE A 293 19.20 14.42 16.48
N GLY A 294 20.07 15.11 17.24
CA GLY A 294 19.77 15.64 18.58
C GLY A 294 19.93 14.64 19.73
N LEU A 295 20.51 13.45 19.50
CA LEU A 295 20.68 12.44 20.55
C LEU A 295 22.02 12.61 21.27
N THR A 296 21.97 12.83 22.59
CA THR A 296 23.15 12.92 23.46
C THR A 296 23.81 11.56 23.64
N VAL A 297 25.03 11.41 23.13
CA VAL A 297 25.82 10.19 23.30
C VAL A 297 26.35 10.12 24.73
N THR A 298 25.93 9.11 25.50
CA THR A 298 26.38 8.92 26.88
C THR A 298 27.78 8.32 26.85
N THR A 299 28.80 9.16 26.87
CA THR A 299 30.16 8.71 27.17
C THR A 299 30.26 8.55 28.69
N SER A 300 29.78 7.43 29.22
CA SER A 300 30.06 7.05 30.60
C SER A 300 31.50 6.56 30.70
N HIS A 301 32.45 7.49 30.68
CA HIS A 301 33.74 7.25 31.30
C HIS A 301 33.68 7.84 32.71
N PRO A 302 33.96 7.06 33.77
CA PRO A 302 34.52 7.66 34.97
C PRO A 302 35.72 8.47 34.51
N SER A 303 35.82 9.72 34.92
CA SER A 303 36.94 10.61 34.64
C SER A 303 38.23 10.05 35.21
N ILE A 304 38.83 9.06 34.55
CA ILE A 304 40.26 8.81 34.64
C ILE A 304 40.85 9.85 33.70
N VAL A 305 41.33 10.94 34.27
CA VAL A 305 42.14 11.95 33.58
C VAL A 305 43.41 11.24 33.09
N SER A 306 43.32 10.63 31.91
CA SER A 306 44.50 10.16 31.18
C SER A 306 45.08 11.38 30.48
N THR A 307 46.24 11.83 30.96
CA THR A 307 47.03 12.94 30.40
C THR A 307 47.68 12.60 29.05
N ALA A 308 47.46 11.38 28.52
CA ALA A 308 48.01 10.95 27.24
C ALA A 308 47.05 11.27 26.09
N THR A 309 47.50 12.10 25.14
CA THR A 309 46.79 12.33 23.88
C THR A 309 46.67 10.99 23.11
N PRO A 310 45.44 10.54 22.77
CA PRO A 310 45.26 9.27 22.09
C PRO A 310 45.82 9.35 20.67
N LYS A 311 46.66 8.37 20.29
CA LYS A 311 47.23 8.30 18.93
C LYS A 311 46.12 8.09 17.90
N GLN A 312 46.01 8.99 16.92
CA GLN A 312 45.05 8.91 15.83
C GLN A 312 45.74 8.44 14.55
N ARG A 313 44.99 7.88 13.59
CA ARG A 313 45.57 7.48 12.30
C ARG A 313 45.88 8.73 11.46
N CYS A 314 47.04 8.77 10.82
CA CYS A 314 47.36 9.82 9.86
C CYS A 314 46.29 9.90 8.77
N HIS A 315 45.81 11.11 8.51
CA HIS A 315 44.75 11.40 7.54
C HIS A 315 45.19 11.14 6.09
N PHE A 316 46.48 11.32 5.80
CA PHE A 316 47.05 11.26 4.46
C PHE A 316 47.64 9.90 4.09
N CYS A 317 47.92 9.04 5.08
CA CYS A 317 48.35 7.67 4.83
C CYS A 317 47.19 6.79 4.32
N PRO A 318 47.47 5.85 3.41
CA PRO A 318 46.55 4.75 3.11
C PRO A 318 46.10 4.00 4.38
N ARG A 319 44.87 3.48 4.36
CA ARG A 319 44.31 2.75 5.51
C ARG A 319 45.02 1.42 5.80
N GLU A 320 45.79 0.87 4.89
CA GLU A 320 46.56 -0.35 5.18
C GLU A 320 47.77 -0.07 6.08
N CYS A 321 48.36 1.13 5.99
CA CYS A 321 49.59 1.46 6.71
C CYS A 321 49.40 1.60 8.23
N ASP A 322 48.17 1.84 8.70
CA ASP A 322 47.80 2.12 10.09
C ASP A 322 48.74 3.06 10.87
N CYS A 323 49.33 4.03 10.18
CA CYS A 323 50.28 4.97 10.78
C CYS A 323 49.58 5.79 11.88
N LYS A 324 49.93 5.55 13.14
CA LYS A 324 49.38 6.23 14.32
C LYS A 324 50.25 7.41 14.74
N VAL A 325 49.64 8.58 14.89
CA VAL A 325 50.31 9.86 15.13
C VAL A 325 49.61 10.64 16.24
N ILE A 326 50.37 11.51 16.90
CA ILE A 326 49.87 12.50 17.88
C ILE A 326 49.97 13.94 17.34
N THR A 327 50.64 14.11 16.20
CA THR A 327 50.90 15.37 15.52
C THR A 327 49.76 15.75 14.58
N HIS A 328 49.49 17.05 14.47
CA HIS A 328 48.37 17.61 13.70
C HIS A 328 48.87 18.69 12.74
N CYS A 329 48.21 18.83 11.59
CA CYS A 329 48.45 19.92 10.65
C CYS A 329 48.04 21.26 11.28
N LEU A 330 48.91 22.27 11.24
CA LEU A 330 48.61 23.60 11.79
C LEU A 330 47.46 24.32 11.06
N SER A 331 47.25 24.04 9.77
CA SER A 331 46.22 24.71 8.96
C SER A 331 44.84 24.06 9.10
N CYS A 332 44.74 22.73 9.03
CA CYS A 332 43.45 22.02 9.03
C CYS A 332 43.19 21.15 10.27
N ASN A 333 44.13 21.12 11.22
CA ASN A 333 44.10 20.30 12.44
C ASN A 333 43.93 18.78 12.20
N ALA A 334 44.19 18.29 10.99
CA ALA A 334 44.12 16.86 10.67
C ALA A 334 45.34 16.11 11.23
N PRO A 335 45.18 14.90 11.81
CA PRO A 335 46.30 14.08 12.28
C PRO A 335 47.24 13.73 11.13
N CYS A 336 48.53 14.02 11.27
CA CYS A 336 49.50 13.94 10.18
C CYS A 336 50.80 13.28 10.63
N CYS A 337 51.34 12.33 9.85
CA CYS A 337 52.63 11.69 10.15
C CYS A 337 53.80 12.56 9.70
N PRO A 338 55.03 12.27 10.17
CA PRO A 338 56.23 12.99 9.76
C PRO A 338 56.37 13.16 8.25
N ASP A 339 56.08 12.11 7.46
CA ASP A 339 56.20 12.13 5.99
C ASP A 339 55.19 13.05 5.29
N HIS A 340 54.05 13.29 5.92
CA HIS A 340 52.96 14.11 5.38
C HIS A 340 52.92 15.52 5.97
N HIS A 341 53.80 15.82 6.94
CA HIS A 341 53.94 17.16 7.51
C HIS A 341 55.28 17.75 7.12
N LYS A 342 55.32 19.09 6.99
CA LYS A 342 56.57 19.83 6.92
C LYS A 342 56.62 20.75 8.14
N VAL A 343 57.73 20.70 8.88
CA VAL A 343 58.03 21.70 9.91
C VAL A 343 58.51 22.95 9.19
N VAL A 344 57.80 24.06 9.37
CA VAL A 344 58.17 25.36 8.82
C VAL A 344 58.30 26.33 9.98
N CYS A 345 59.38 27.13 10.05
CA CYS A 345 59.52 28.13 11.11
C CYS A 345 58.45 29.21 10.95
N THR A 346 58.14 29.93 12.03
CA THR A 346 57.10 30.98 12.04
C THR A 346 57.28 31.99 10.91
N MET A 347 58.51 32.45 10.67
CA MET A 347 58.86 33.38 9.58
C MET A 347 58.59 32.81 8.18
N CYS A 348 58.82 31.50 7.97
CA CYS A 348 58.60 30.84 6.68
C CYS A 348 57.16 30.36 6.50
N SER A 349 56.34 30.33 7.56
CA SER A 349 54.93 29.94 7.49
C SER A 349 54.06 31.04 6.90
N GLU A 350 54.40 32.31 7.17
CA GLU A 350 53.71 33.49 6.64
C GLU A 350 53.88 33.64 5.12
N THR A 351 54.95 33.08 4.55
CA THR A 351 55.24 33.11 3.11
C THR A 351 54.45 32.07 2.30
N PHE A 352 53.83 31.08 2.95
CA PHE A 352 53.05 30.01 2.30
C PHE A 352 51.53 30.27 2.28
N LEU A 353 51.05 31.28 3.02
CA LEU A 353 49.63 31.65 3.11
C LEU A 353 49.28 32.94 2.34
N GLY A 354 50.19 33.41 1.49
CA GLY A 354 49.99 34.54 0.57
C GLY A 354 49.37 34.12 -0.76
#